data_AF-A0A7V7X342-F1
#
_entry.id   AF-A0A7V7X342-F1
#
_cell.length_a   1.000
_cell.length_b   1.000
_cell.length_c   1.000
_cell.angle_alpha   90.00
_cell.angle_beta   90.00
_cell.angle_gamma   90.00
#
_symmetry.space_group_name_H-M   'P 1'
#
loop_
_entity.id
_entity.type
_entity.pdbx_description
1 polymer ?
#
loop_
_entity_poly.entity_id
_entity_poly.type
_entity_poly.pdbx_seq_one_letter_code
_entity_poly.pdbx_strand_id
1 'polypeptide(L)'
;MKAMLIKGAVISLLVAGSLFSQENGEIAFVCGPCGCVDDGSFFDHPGLCPSCGMILYASFKEIKNVNRNNHEHQMSTGKTVGILIFPGAEIIDFAAPWEIFLQAGMRVFTVAQNDTLINAMGMRIQPDYTFVNAPHADIILLPGGNVEYDNAGIMNWVKKINGESETILSVCNGAFFLGNAGLLDGLEATTFLSLIPSLQRLAPKARVVSNKRFVDNGKIVTSAGLSSGIDATFHVISKYLGVGRTQVIATNLEYDWDPEPKYIRGMLADKYLQGPRSVFSPFEYRTLSYSGDNVSWETKLHVKTDLSHEKLVQLLEYQLNIGEKWVKTSATKYGSNWHFVADNKKWIGIINYEISSANGQTIQMRVKEF
;
A
#
# COMPACT_ATOMS: atom_id res chain seq x y z
N MET A 1 78.64 37.65 -26.55
CA MET A 1 79.73 37.11 -25.69
C MET A 1 79.17 36.92 -24.29
N LYS A 2 79.26 35.70 -23.77
CA LYS A 2 79.05 35.28 -22.36
C LYS A 2 77.65 35.44 -21.71
N ALA A 3 77.20 34.29 -21.21
CA ALA A 3 76.11 34.09 -20.25
C ALA A 3 76.41 34.71 -18.88
N MET A 4 75.36 35.05 -18.13
CA MET A 4 75.43 35.20 -16.68
C MET A 4 74.06 34.87 -16.04
N LEU A 5 74.09 33.91 -15.11
CA LEU A 5 72.97 33.45 -14.29
C LEU A 5 72.53 34.51 -13.26
N ILE A 6 71.23 34.60 -12.97
CA ILE A 6 70.72 35.02 -11.66
C ILE A 6 69.61 34.08 -11.19
N LYS A 7 69.72 33.71 -9.91
CA LYS A 7 69.03 32.69 -9.12
C LYS A 7 67.51 32.88 -9.03
N GLY A 8 66.75 31.80 -9.25
CA GLY A 8 65.34 31.71 -8.88
C GLY A 8 65.18 31.21 -7.43
N ALA A 9 64.50 31.99 -6.59
CA ALA A 9 64.06 31.56 -5.27
C ALA A 9 62.79 30.71 -5.41
N VAL A 10 62.85 29.45 -4.96
CA VAL A 10 61.68 28.57 -4.86
C VAL A 10 61.06 28.81 -3.49
N ILE A 11 59.87 29.42 -3.47
CA ILE A 11 59.02 29.51 -2.30
C ILE A 11 58.32 28.15 -2.15
N SER A 12 58.78 27.34 -1.19
CA SER A 12 58.10 26.11 -0.80
C SER A 12 56.82 26.47 -0.02
N LEU A 13 55.66 26.33 -0.67
CA LEU A 13 54.38 26.26 0.04
C LEU A 13 54.32 24.90 0.76
N LEU A 14 54.42 24.94 2.09
CA LEU A 14 54.09 23.82 2.96
C LEU A 14 52.59 23.56 2.88
N VAL A 15 52.19 22.52 2.15
CA VAL A 15 50.86 21.93 2.30
C VAL A 15 50.89 21.12 3.59
N ALA A 16 50.31 21.69 4.65
CA ALA A 16 49.97 20.96 5.86
C ALA A 16 48.87 19.95 5.50
N GLY A 17 49.29 18.75 5.04
CA GLY A 17 48.42 17.59 5.00
C GLY A 17 48.04 17.27 6.44
N SER A 18 46.79 17.50 6.79
CA SER A 18 46.18 16.89 7.96
C SER A 18 46.30 15.37 7.81
N LEU A 19 47.28 14.80 8.50
CA LEU A 19 47.46 13.37 8.70
C LEU A 19 46.18 12.86 9.39
N PHE A 20 45.28 12.26 8.63
CA PHE A 20 44.40 11.26 9.20
C PHE A 20 45.31 10.16 9.75
N SER A 21 45.31 9.98 11.07
CA SER A 21 45.89 8.79 11.69
C SER A 21 45.14 7.59 11.11
N GLN A 22 45.82 6.84 10.25
CA GLN A 22 45.30 5.62 9.69
C GLN A 22 45.40 4.57 10.79
N GLU A 23 44.33 4.34 11.54
CA GLU A 23 44.19 3.14 12.36
C GLU A 23 44.20 1.94 11.39
N ASN A 24 45.39 1.37 11.16
CA ASN A 24 45.57 0.18 10.33
C ASN A 24 45.10 -1.05 11.10
N GLY A 25 43.78 -1.24 11.22
CA GLY A 25 43.23 -2.49 11.72
C GLY A 25 43.54 -3.65 10.76
N GLU A 26 43.87 -4.83 11.29
CA GLU A 26 44.12 -5.99 10.45
C GLU A 26 42.78 -6.54 9.90
N ILE A 27 42.64 -6.64 8.58
CA ILE A 27 41.41 -7.19 7.96
C ILE A 27 41.36 -8.70 8.21
N ALA A 28 40.21 -9.17 8.69
CA ALA A 28 39.82 -10.58 8.73
C ALA A 28 38.45 -10.76 8.08
N PHE A 29 38.06 -12.02 7.89
CA PHE A 29 36.80 -12.38 7.25
C PHE A 29 35.93 -13.11 8.27
N VAL A 30 34.66 -12.76 8.38
CA VAL A 30 33.78 -13.29 9.42
C VAL A 30 32.56 -13.95 8.79
N CYS A 31 32.17 -15.11 9.31
CA CYS A 31 30.86 -15.67 8.97
C CYS A 31 29.79 -14.79 9.62
N GLY A 32 28.91 -14.22 8.80
CA GLY A 32 27.76 -13.45 9.31
C GLY A 32 26.82 -14.33 10.15
N PRO A 33 25.89 -13.70 10.89
CA PRO A 33 24.95 -14.42 11.76
C PRO A 33 24.07 -15.36 10.93
N CYS A 34 24.22 -16.66 11.14
CA CYS A 34 23.48 -17.70 10.41
C CYS A 34 23.10 -18.92 11.26
N GLY A 35 23.55 -18.99 12.51
CA GLY A 35 23.31 -20.09 13.43
C GLY A 35 24.13 -21.35 13.17
N CYS A 36 25.12 -21.33 12.27
CA CYS A 36 26.00 -22.48 12.03
C CYS A 36 27.13 -22.58 13.07
N VAL A 37 27.89 -23.67 13.05
CA VAL A 37 28.99 -23.89 14.00
C VAL A 37 30.13 -22.86 13.89
N ASP A 38 30.26 -22.23 12.73
CA ASP A 38 31.23 -21.15 12.46
C ASP A 38 30.61 -19.74 12.57
N ASP A 39 29.38 -19.61 13.07
CA ASP A 39 28.72 -18.31 13.22
C ASP A 39 29.58 -17.34 14.04
N GLY A 40 29.90 -16.20 13.43
CA GLY A 40 30.71 -15.16 14.02
C GLY A 40 32.19 -15.50 14.21
N SER A 41 32.64 -16.65 13.68
CA SER A 41 34.06 -17.03 13.62
C SER A 41 34.80 -16.23 12.56
N PHE A 42 36.06 -15.93 12.85
CA PHE A 42 36.97 -15.21 11.94
C PHE A 42 37.84 -16.18 11.14
N PHE A 43 38.19 -15.75 9.94
CA PHE A 43 38.96 -16.46 8.94
C PHE A 43 40.01 -15.50 8.36
N ASP A 44 41.18 -16.01 8.03
CA ASP A 44 42.29 -15.19 7.51
C ASP A 44 42.26 -15.04 5.97
N HIS A 45 41.24 -15.58 5.29
CA HIS A 45 41.10 -15.48 3.84
C HIS A 45 39.65 -15.21 3.42
N PRO A 46 39.43 -14.53 2.28
CA PRO A 46 38.10 -14.39 1.71
C PRO A 46 37.58 -15.76 1.23
N GLY A 47 36.28 -15.90 1.12
CA GLY A 47 35.67 -17.11 0.58
C GLY A 47 34.30 -17.39 1.17
N LEU A 48 33.93 -18.67 1.17
CA LEU A 48 32.69 -19.15 1.78
C LEU A 48 33.00 -19.75 3.14
N CYS A 49 32.09 -19.58 4.09
CA CYS A 49 32.10 -20.31 5.35
C CYS A 49 32.00 -21.83 5.05
N PRO A 50 32.90 -22.67 5.59
CA PRO A 50 32.92 -24.10 5.29
C PRO A 50 31.69 -24.82 5.86
N SER A 51 31.04 -24.26 6.88
CA SER A 51 29.88 -24.87 7.54
C SER A 51 28.54 -24.50 6.91
N CYS A 52 28.34 -23.25 6.47
CA CYS A 52 27.04 -22.79 5.93
C CYS A 52 27.07 -22.39 4.45
N GLY A 53 28.25 -22.27 3.83
CA GLY A 53 28.39 -21.86 2.44
C GLY A 53 28.10 -20.38 2.16
N MET A 54 27.80 -19.57 3.17
CA MET A 54 27.65 -18.12 3.00
C MET A 54 28.99 -17.42 2.75
N ILE A 55 28.95 -16.28 2.07
CA ILE A 55 30.11 -15.41 1.88
C ILE A 55 30.62 -14.93 3.24
N LEU A 56 31.94 -15.01 3.45
CA LEU A 56 32.60 -14.41 4.59
C LEU A 56 32.76 -12.89 4.36
N TYR A 57 32.33 -12.09 5.33
CA TYR A 57 32.36 -10.63 5.23
C TYR A 57 33.67 -10.07 5.77
N ALA A 58 34.24 -9.06 5.13
CA ALA A 58 35.42 -8.38 5.66
C ALA A 58 35.06 -7.62 6.95
N SER A 59 35.92 -7.72 7.95
CA SER A 59 35.85 -7.01 9.24
C SER A 59 37.27 -6.70 9.70
N PHE A 60 37.42 -5.85 10.71
CA PHE A 60 38.68 -5.65 11.40
C PHE A 60 38.83 -6.66 12.55
N LYS A 61 40.01 -7.27 12.72
CA LYS A 61 40.29 -8.24 13.80
C LYS A 61 40.04 -7.67 15.19
N GLU A 62 40.22 -6.36 15.35
CA GLU A 62 40.01 -5.64 16.60
C GLU A 62 38.51 -5.47 16.92
N ILE A 63 37.64 -5.50 15.90
CA ILE A 63 36.19 -5.52 16.07
C ILE A 63 35.80 -6.95 16.43
N LYS A 64 35.80 -7.26 17.73
CA LYS A 64 35.07 -8.43 18.23
C LYS A 64 33.63 -8.31 17.74
N ASN A 65 33.02 -9.40 17.29
CA ASN A 65 31.60 -9.43 16.97
C ASN A 65 30.80 -9.11 18.27
N VAL A 66 30.64 -7.82 18.59
CA VAL A 66 29.97 -7.34 19.82
C VAL A 66 28.49 -7.70 19.80
N ASN A 67 27.99 -8.05 18.62
CA ASN A 67 26.58 -8.20 18.28
C ASN A 67 26.20 -9.66 18.00
N ARG A 68 26.76 -10.63 18.73
CA ARG A 68 26.37 -12.06 18.66
C ARG A 68 24.88 -12.31 18.95
N ASN A 69 24.23 -11.39 19.67
CA ASN A 69 22.79 -11.46 19.99
C ASN A 69 21.98 -10.39 19.27
N ASN A 70 22.59 -9.61 18.37
CA ASN A 70 21.85 -8.58 17.63
C ASN A 70 21.22 -9.20 16.38
N HIS A 71 20.09 -9.87 16.59
CA HIS A 71 18.96 -9.69 15.69
C HIS A 71 18.54 -8.18 15.62
N GLU A 72 19.07 -7.34 16.52
CA GLU A 72 19.08 -5.87 16.53
C GLU A 72 20.00 -5.22 15.44
N HIS A 73 19.64 -5.41 14.18
CA HIS A 73 19.39 -4.22 13.34
C HIS A 73 17.89 -3.91 13.24
N GLN A 74 17.05 -4.62 13.98
CA GLN A 74 15.78 -4.08 14.46
C GLN A 74 16.07 -3.10 15.60
N MET A 75 16.19 -1.80 15.29
CA MET A 75 15.91 -0.80 16.33
C MET A 75 14.44 -1.00 16.70
N SER A 76 14.17 -1.63 17.85
CA SER A 76 12.84 -1.58 18.43
C SER A 76 12.50 -0.11 18.62
N THR A 77 11.50 0.37 17.91
CA THR A 77 11.00 1.75 18.08
C THR A 77 10.44 1.98 19.48
N GLY A 78 10.24 0.91 20.26
CA GLY A 78 9.43 0.93 21.48
C GLY A 78 7.95 1.16 21.21
N LYS A 79 7.53 1.30 19.94
CA LYS A 79 6.17 1.65 19.55
C LYS A 79 5.25 0.44 19.63
N THR A 80 4.02 0.77 19.95
CA THR A 80 2.96 -0.19 20.25
C THR A 80 1.78 0.07 19.31
N VAL A 81 1.27 -0.99 18.70
CA VAL A 81 0.23 -0.92 17.68
C VAL A 81 -0.99 -1.71 18.13
N GLY A 82 -2.12 -1.02 18.30
CA GLY A 82 -3.41 -1.63 18.58
C GLY A 82 -4.24 -1.73 17.30
N ILE A 83 -4.63 -2.94 16.90
CA ILE A 83 -5.43 -3.17 15.70
C ILE A 83 -6.86 -3.55 16.07
N LEU A 84 -7.83 -2.75 15.64
CA LEU A 84 -9.24 -3.06 15.84
C LEU A 84 -9.64 -4.30 15.04
N ILE A 85 -10.27 -5.28 15.68
CA ILE A 85 -10.86 -6.46 15.05
C ILE A 85 -12.36 -6.53 15.38
N PHE A 86 -13.18 -6.84 14.38
CA PHE A 86 -14.63 -6.96 14.49
C PHE A 86 -15.17 -8.00 13.49
N PRO A 87 -16.41 -8.51 13.66
CA PRO A 87 -17.03 -9.44 12.71
C PRO A 87 -17.05 -8.88 11.29
N GLY A 88 -16.45 -9.61 10.35
CA GLY A 88 -16.34 -9.18 8.96
C GLY A 88 -15.26 -8.12 8.69
N ALA A 89 -14.29 -7.94 9.60
CA ALA A 89 -13.09 -7.17 9.30
C ALA A 89 -12.36 -7.74 8.07
N GLU A 90 -11.97 -6.88 7.13
CA GLU A 90 -11.30 -7.27 5.89
C GLU A 90 -9.88 -7.77 6.19
N ILE A 91 -9.56 -9.00 5.76
CA ILE A 91 -8.34 -9.69 6.24
C ILE A 91 -7.07 -8.92 5.89
N ILE A 92 -6.93 -8.49 4.64
CA ILE A 92 -5.74 -7.78 4.17
C ILE A 92 -5.56 -6.43 4.87
N ASP A 93 -6.66 -5.79 5.30
CA ASP A 93 -6.63 -4.46 5.91
C ASP A 93 -6.01 -4.48 7.31
N PHE A 94 -5.97 -5.62 8.00
CA PHE A 94 -5.24 -5.77 9.26
C PHE A 94 -4.03 -6.70 9.17
N ALA A 95 -4.09 -7.77 8.39
CA ALA A 95 -3.03 -8.78 8.35
C ALA A 95 -1.76 -8.28 7.65
N ALA A 96 -1.90 -7.53 6.55
CA ALA A 96 -0.72 -6.96 5.90
C ALA A 96 -0.06 -5.88 6.77
N PRO A 97 -0.81 -4.92 7.35
CA PRO A 97 -0.22 -3.99 8.30
C PRO A 97 0.39 -4.66 9.54
N TRP A 98 -0.24 -5.71 10.07
CA TRP A 98 0.30 -6.51 11.18
C TRP A 98 1.72 -7.01 10.87
N GLU A 99 1.90 -7.68 9.72
CA GLU A 99 3.21 -8.17 9.29
C GLU A 99 4.23 -7.03 9.16
N ILE A 100 3.85 -5.94 8.50
CA ILE A 100 4.77 -4.82 8.24
C ILE A 100 5.20 -4.13 9.54
N PHE A 101 4.29 -3.95 10.51
CA PHE A 101 4.62 -3.40 11.83
C PHE A 101 5.53 -4.32 12.64
N LEU A 102 5.34 -5.65 12.56
CA LEU A 102 6.26 -6.60 13.19
C LEU A 102 7.67 -6.51 12.59
N GLN A 103 7.80 -6.41 11.27
CA GLN A 103 9.10 -6.23 10.61
C GLN A 103 9.79 -4.92 10.99
N ALA A 104 9.01 -3.89 11.35
CA ALA A 104 9.51 -2.63 11.90
C ALA A 104 9.93 -2.71 13.39
N GLY A 105 9.87 -3.89 14.02
CA GLY A 105 10.23 -4.08 15.41
C GLY A 105 9.23 -3.44 16.39
N MET A 106 7.97 -3.28 15.99
CA MET A 106 6.90 -2.74 16.84
C MET A 106 6.15 -3.86 17.57
N ARG A 107 5.61 -3.56 18.75
CA ARG A 107 4.73 -4.49 19.48
C ARG A 107 3.31 -4.36 18.96
N VAL A 108 2.80 -5.38 18.28
CA VAL A 108 1.45 -5.37 17.68
C VAL A 108 0.50 -6.24 18.52
N PHE A 109 -0.74 -5.80 18.71
CA PHE A 109 -1.80 -6.56 19.36
C PHE A 109 -3.18 -6.24 18.76
N THR A 110 -4.11 -7.18 18.88
CA THR A 110 -5.50 -7.01 18.46
C THR A 110 -6.38 -6.52 19.61
N VAL A 111 -7.37 -5.70 19.28
CA VAL A 111 -8.37 -5.16 20.22
C VAL A 111 -9.75 -5.34 19.63
N ALA A 112 -10.69 -5.86 20.41
CA ALA A 112 -12.09 -5.99 20.01
C ALA A 112 -13.06 -5.49 21.09
N GLN A 113 -14.35 -5.47 20.77
CA GLN A 113 -15.36 -5.09 21.75
C GLN A 113 -15.49 -6.12 22.89
N ASN A 114 -15.42 -7.40 22.55
CA ASN A 114 -15.59 -8.52 23.48
C ASN A 114 -14.49 -9.56 23.27
N ASP A 115 -14.21 -10.37 24.30
CA ASP A 115 -13.19 -11.43 24.29
C ASP A 115 -13.71 -12.75 23.66
N THR A 116 -14.47 -12.62 22.58
CA THR A 116 -15.07 -13.76 21.87
C THR A 116 -14.32 -14.02 20.58
N LEU A 117 -14.32 -15.27 20.12
CA LEU A 117 -13.79 -15.63 18.81
C LEU A 117 -14.55 -14.87 17.70
N ILE A 118 -13.82 -14.08 16.92
CA ILE A 118 -14.37 -13.23 15.86
C ILE A 118 -14.18 -13.90 14.50
N ASN A 119 -15.23 -13.87 13.69
CA ASN A 119 -15.15 -14.26 12.27
C ASN A 119 -14.84 -13.02 11.42
N ALA A 120 -13.59 -12.91 10.95
CA ALA A 120 -13.11 -11.90 10.01
C ALA A 120 -13.09 -12.52 8.60
N MET A 121 -14.18 -12.35 7.84
CA MET A 121 -14.30 -12.84 6.45
C MET A 121 -13.97 -14.34 6.28
N GLY A 122 -14.41 -15.16 7.24
CA GLY A 122 -14.16 -16.61 7.27
C GLY A 122 -12.95 -17.03 8.09
N MET A 123 -12.01 -16.13 8.39
CA MET A 123 -10.91 -16.39 9.33
C MET A 123 -11.38 -16.19 10.77
N ARG A 124 -10.99 -17.09 11.69
CA ARG A 124 -11.34 -16.98 13.11
C ARG A 124 -10.16 -16.40 13.90
N ILE A 125 -10.40 -15.31 14.62
CA ILE A 125 -9.39 -14.60 15.43
C ILE A 125 -9.89 -14.53 16.87
N GLN A 126 -9.04 -14.94 17.83
CA GLN A 126 -9.22 -14.60 19.23
C GLN A 126 -8.52 -13.26 19.46
N PRO A 127 -9.23 -12.18 19.86
CA PRO A 127 -8.57 -10.92 20.15
C PRO A 127 -7.68 -11.04 21.40
N ASP A 128 -6.56 -10.31 21.41
CA ASP A 128 -5.64 -10.27 22.56
C ASP A 128 -6.27 -9.49 23.72
N TYR A 129 -7.01 -8.43 23.39
CA TYR A 129 -7.64 -7.53 24.35
C TYR A 129 -9.04 -7.08 23.94
N THR A 130 -9.80 -6.65 24.93
CA THR A 130 -11.05 -5.92 24.78
C THR A 130 -10.83 -4.41 24.87
N PHE A 131 -11.83 -3.59 24.53
CA PHE A 131 -11.80 -2.13 24.75
C PHE A 131 -11.54 -1.71 26.21
N VAL A 132 -11.80 -2.61 27.17
CA VAL A 132 -11.65 -2.34 28.61
C VAL A 132 -10.22 -2.56 29.10
N ASN A 133 -9.55 -3.61 28.63
CA ASN A 133 -8.24 -4.05 29.15
C ASN A 133 -7.09 -3.88 28.13
N ALA A 134 -7.34 -3.30 26.96
CA ALA A 134 -6.29 -3.01 25.99
C ALA A 134 -5.22 -2.09 26.61
N PRO A 135 -3.92 -2.41 26.45
CA PRO A 135 -2.84 -1.52 26.86
C PRO A 135 -2.79 -0.27 25.97
N HIS A 136 -1.99 0.71 26.38
CA HIS A 136 -1.71 1.88 25.53
C HIS A 136 -1.10 1.45 24.19
N ALA A 137 -1.50 2.19 23.14
CA ALA A 137 -1.01 2.05 21.78
C ALA A 137 -0.60 3.42 21.22
N ASP A 138 0.63 3.52 20.73
CA ASP A 138 1.11 4.69 20.00
C ASP A 138 0.41 4.83 18.64
N ILE A 139 0.12 3.70 18.00
CA ILE A 139 -0.50 3.63 16.67
C ILE A 139 -1.77 2.79 16.78
N ILE A 140 -2.87 3.30 16.24
CA ILE A 140 -4.13 2.55 16.12
C ILE A 140 -4.43 2.28 14.66
N LEU A 141 -4.77 1.03 14.34
CA LEU A 141 -5.23 0.65 13.02
C LEU A 141 -6.74 0.33 13.02
N LEU A 142 -7.46 0.98 12.11
CA LEU A 142 -8.89 0.79 11.87
C LEU A 142 -9.08 0.15 10.48
N PRO A 143 -9.30 -1.19 10.40
CA PRO A 143 -9.47 -1.84 9.11
C PRO A 143 -10.86 -1.59 8.53
N GLY A 144 -11.03 -1.91 7.24
CA GLY A 144 -12.32 -1.97 6.59
C GLY A 144 -13.05 -3.30 6.78
N GLY A 145 -14.06 -3.54 5.93
CA GLY A 145 -14.93 -4.71 5.94
C GLY A 145 -16.38 -4.35 6.24
N ASN A 146 -17.07 -5.18 7.04
CA ASN A 146 -18.45 -4.93 7.48
C ASN A 146 -18.51 -3.88 8.59
N VAL A 147 -18.06 -2.66 8.28
CA VAL A 147 -17.92 -1.56 9.24
C VAL A 147 -19.29 -1.09 9.75
N GLU A 148 -19.55 -1.35 11.03
CA GLU A 148 -20.67 -0.79 11.82
C GLU A 148 -20.26 0.55 12.43
N TYR A 149 -20.18 1.59 11.61
CA TYR A 149 -19.64 2.89 12.04
C TYR A 149 -20.51 3.62 13.07
N ASP A 150 -21.75 3.18 13.31
CA ASP A 150 -22.68 3.68 14.31
C ASP A 150 -22.68 2.87 15.63
N ASN A 151 -21.87 1.80 15.73
CA ASN A 151 -21.73 1.03 16.95
C ASN A 151 -21.14 1.90 18.08
N ALA A 152 -21.96 2.17 19.11
CA ALA A 152 -21.61 3.06 20.21
C ALA A 152 -20.37 2.60 20.99
N GLY A 153 -20.16 1.28 21.15
CA GLY A 153 -19.00 0.73 21.83
C GLY A 153 -17.70 1.04 21.08
N ILE A 154 -17.69 0.79 19.77
CA ILE A 154 -16.56 1.13 18.89
C ILE A 154 -16.33 2.65 18.86
N MET A 155 -17.39 3.45 18.71
CA MET A 155 -17.27 4.92 18.66
C MET A 155 -16.71 5.52 19.95
N ASN A 156 -17.13 5.01 21.11
CA ASN A 156 -16.58 5.44 22.38
C ASN A 156 -15.10 5.06 22.51
N TRP A 157 -14.73 3.86 22.05
CA TRP A 157 -13.33 3.43 22.04
C TRP A 157 -12.48 4.28 21.09
N VAL A 158 -12.93 4.51 19.85
CA VAL A 158 -12.25 5.36 18.84
C VAL A 158 -12.02 6.78 19.37
N LYS A 159 -13.03 7.39 20.01
CA LYS A 159 -12.89 8.72 20.63
C LYS A 159 -11.89 8.73 21.77
N LYS A 160 -11.89 7.69 22.61
CA LYS A 160 -10.93 7.54 23.71
C LYS A 160 -9.50 7.43 23.16
N ILE A 161 -9.23 6.47 22.26
CA ILE A 161 -7.88 6.25 21.74
C ILE A 161 -7.37 7.43 20.92
N ASN A 162 -8.26 8.23 20.33
CA ASN A 162 -7.86 9.48 19.69
C ASN A 162 -7.28 10.51 20.68
N GLY A 163 -7.57 10.44 21.97
CA GLY A 163 -6.90 11.26 22.98
C GLY A 163 -5.50 10.75 23.34
N GLU A 164 -5.22 9.47 23.11
CA GLU A 164 -4.09 8.74 23.72
C GLU A 164 -3.01 8.31 22.71
N SER A 165 -3.38 8.08 21.45
CA SER A 165 -2.45 7.63 20.40
C SER A 165 -1.72 8.78 19.71
N GLU A 166 -0.57 8.49 19.10
CA GLU A 166 0.18 9.44 18.27
C GLU A 166 -0.31 9.41 16.82
N THR A 167 -0.65 8.22 16.30
CA THR A 167 -1.13 8.01 14.94
C THR A 167 -2.39 7.14 14.93
N ILE A 168 -3.35 7.47 14.07
CA ILE A 168 -4.47 6.59 13.70
C ILE A 168 -4.42 6.36 12.20
N LEU A 169 -4.27 5.11 11.79
CA LEU A 169 -4.32 4.66 10.41
C LEU A 169 -5.66 3.97 10.15
N SER A 170 -6.43 4.45 9.18
CA SER A 170 -7.60 3.73 8.69
C SER A 170 -7.36 3.17 7.29
N VAL A 171 -7.76 1.92 7.05
CA VAL A 171 -7.68 1.27 5.73
C VAL A 171 -9.07 1.07 5.15
N CYS A 172 -9.21 1.21 3.82
CA CYS A 172 -10.47 0.96 3.12
C CYS A 172 -11.61 1.81 3.71
N ASN A 173 -12.74 1.19 4.07
CA ASN A 173 -13.86 1.85 4.73
C ASN A 173 -13.73 1.97 6.26
N GLY A 174 -12.58 1.62 6.86
CA GLY A 174 -12.27 1.96 8.25
C GLY A 174 -12.32 3.47 8.53
N ALA A 175 -12.13 4.31 7.49
CA ALA A 175 -12.30 5.75 7.56
C ALA A 175 -13.72 6.19 8.00
N PHE A 176 -14.73 5.32 7.87
CA PHE A 176 -16.10 5.62 8.30
C PHE A 176 -16.21 5.73 9.82
N PHE A 177 -15.39 5.00 10.57
CA PHE A 177 -15.30 5.16 12.02
C PHE A 177 -14.84 6.58 12.39
N LEU A 178 -13.85 7.11 11.67
CA LEU A 178 -13.32 8.47 11.88
C LEU A 178 -14.34 9.52 11.46
N GLY A 179 -15.00 9.33 10.31
CA GLY A 179 -16.04 10.22 9.81
C GLY A 179 -17.22 10.32 10.78
N ASN A 180 -17.73 9.18 11.25
CA ASN A 180 -18.86 9.14 12.19
C ASN A 180 -18.49 9.71 13.57
N ALA A 181 -17.23 9.56 14.00
CA ALA A 181 -16.73 10.16 15.23
C ALA A 181 -16.49 11.68 15.12
N GLY A 182 -16.65 12.29 13.92
CA GLY A 182 -16.37 13.70 13.66
C GLY A 182 -14.87 14.03 13.58
N LEU A 183 -14.01 13.01 13.51
CA LEU A 183 -12.55 13.17 13.53
C LEU A 183 -11.97 13.58 12.17
N LEU A 184 -12.79 13.58 11.12
CA LEU A 184 -12.39 14.02 9.77
C LEU A 184 -12.79 15.49 9.47
N ASP A 185 -13.44 16.18 10.41
CA ASP A 185 -13.89 17.56 10.21
C ASP A 185 -12.71 18.49 9.87
N GLY A 186 -12.75 19.13 8.69
CA GLY A 186 -11.70 20.02 8.21
C GLY A 186 -10.44 19.33 7.65
N LEU A 187 -10.40 17.99 7.67
CA LEU A 187 -9.26 17.20 7.17
C LEU A 187 -9.47 16.75 5.71
N GLU A 188 -8.37 16.41 5.03
CA GLU A 188 -8.45 15.64 3.79
C GLU A 188 -8.54 14.14 4.14
N ALA A 189 -9.33 13.36 3.40
CA ALA A 189 -9.47 11.93 3.64
C ALA A 189 -9.68 11.15 2.34
N THR A 190 -9.39 9.85 2.35
CA THR A 190 -9.73 8.91 1.27
C THR A 190 -10.33 7.63 1.85
N THR A 191 -10.94 6.81 1.00
CA THR A 191 -11.47 5.49 1.34
C THR A 191 -11.48 4.61 0.08
N PHE A 192 -12.03 3.40 0.16
CA PHE A 192 -12.21 2.56 -1.02
C PHE A 192 -13.00 3.28 -2.11
N LEU A 193 -12.56 3.13 -3.37
CA LEU A 193 -13.02 3.96 -4.49
C LEU A 193 -14.55 4.03 -4.62
N SER A 194 -15.25 2.89 -4.52
CA SER A 194 -16.71 2.86 -4.65
C SER A 194 -17.44 3.49 -3.47
N LEU A 195 -16.76 3.71 -2.35
CA LEU A 195 -17.31 4.24 -1.10
C LEU A 195 -16.98 5.72 -0.88
N ILE A 196 -16.23 6.35 -1.78
CA ILE A 196 -15.95 7.80 -1.76
C ILE A 196 -17.24 8.64 -1.62
N PRO A 197 -18.30 8.43 -2.42
CA PRO A 197 -19.53 9.23 -2.28
C PRO A 197 -20.22 9.01 -0.92
N SER A 198 -20.11 7.81 -0.34
CA SER A 198 -20.71 7.50 0.94
C SER A 198 -19.96 8.18 2.08
N LEU A 199 -18.62 8.20 2.05
CA LEU A 199 -17.83 8.92 3.05
C LEU A 199 -18.06 10.44 2.95
N GLN A 200 -18.20 11.00 1.74
CA GLN A 200 -18.55 12.42 1.55
C GLN A 200 -19.87 12.80 2.21
N ARG A 201 -20.89 11.93 2.13
CA ARG A 201 -22.17 12.16 2.81
C ARG A 201 -22.07 12.02 4.33
N LEU A 202 -21.28 11.07 4.81
CA LEU A 202 -21.09 10.80 6.24
C LEU A 202 -20.27 11.91 6.92
N ALA A 203 -19.23 12.41 6.25
CA ALA A 203 -18.31 13.43 6.76
C ALA A 203 -18.29 14.66 5.82
N PRO A 204 -19.37 15.45 5.76
CA PRO A 204 -19.51 16.54 4.78
C PRO A 204 -18.54 17.71 4.97
N LYS A 205 -17.90 17.80 6.15
CA LYS A 205 -16.86 18.81 6.43
C LYS A 205 -15.44 18.34 6.09
N ALA A 206 -15.27 17.09 5.69
CA ALA A 206 -13.99 16.55 5.24
C ALA A 206 -13.82 16.78 3.73
N ARG A 207 -12.59 17.03 3.28
CA ARG A 207 -12.24 17.00 1.86
C ARG A 207 -11.92 15.56 1.45
N VAL A 208 -12.94 14.81 1.04
CA VAL A 208 -12.76 13.41 0.60
C VAL A 208 -12.28 13.36 -0.86
N VAL A 209 -11.12 12.73 -1.09
CA VAL A 209 -10.46 12.59 -2.40
C VAL A 209 -10.40 11.14 -2.86
N SER A 210 -10.45 10.90 -4.17
CA SER A 210 -10.42 9.56 -4.77
C SER A 210 -9.09 9.22 -5.45
N ASN A 211 -8.22 10.21 -5.67
CA ASN A 211 -7.00 10.10 -6.47
C ASN A 211 -5.73 9.95 -5.63
N LYS A 212 -5.84 9.51 -4.37
CA LYS A 212 -4.71 9.24 -3.48
C LYS A 212 -4.83 7.85 -2.87
N ARG A 213 -3.71 7.13 -2.76
CA ARG A 213 -3.65 5.84 -2.04
C ARG A 213 -3.81 6.04 -0.55
N PHE A 214 -3.21 7.10 -0.01
CA PHE A 214 -3.44 7.54 1.35
C PHE A 214 -3.32 9.05 1.46
N VAL A 215 -3.84 9.58 2.56
CA VAL A 215 -3.76 10.98 2.95
C VAL A 215 -3.25 11.01 4.38
N ASP A 216 -2.22 11.81 4.63
CA ASP A 216 -1.66 12.04 5.96
C ASP A 216 -2.01 13.46 6.45
N ASN A 217 -2.68 13.56 7.59
CA ASN A 217 -3.00 14.81 8.29
C ASN A 217 -2.20 14.95 9.60
N GLY A 218 -0.99 14.40 9.66
CA GLY A 218 -0.19 14.31 10.87
C GLY A 218 -0.62 13.13 11.74
N LYS A 219 -1.64 13.31 12.56
CA LYS A 219 -2.13 12.24 13.45
C LYS A 219 -2.99 11.21 12.71
N ILE A 220 -3.88 11.67 11.83
CA ILE A 220 -4.84 10.81 11.13
C ILE A 220 -4.34 10.54 9.72
N VAL A 221 -4.12 9.27 9.42
CA VAL A 221 -3.81 8.76 8.08
C VAL A 221 -4.98 7.92 7.60
N THR A 222 -5.56 8.27 6.46
CA THR A 222 -6.60 7.45 5.82
C THR A 222 -6.08 6.88 4.51
N SER A 223 -6.31 5.60 4.24
CA SER A 223 -5.96 4.97 2.97
C SER A 223 -7.19 4.53 2.19
N ALA A 224 -7.02 4.40 0.87
CA ALA A 224 -7.93 3.65 0.02
C ALA A 224 -7.88 2.15 0.41
N GLY A 225 -8.56 1.30 -0.34
CA GLY A 225 -8.70 -0.11 0.05
C GLY A 225 -7.50 -0.99 -0.23
N LEU A 226 -7.42 -2.08 0.54
CA LEU A 226 -6.59 -3.25 0.31
C LEU A 226 -5.11 -2.88 0.16
N SER A 227 -4.55 -2.96 -1.05
CA SER A 227 -3.13 -2.69 -1.27
C SER A 227 -2.72 -1.26 -0.90
N SER A 228 -3.64 -0.30 -0.89
CA SER A 228 -3.31 1.06 -0.44
C SER A 228 -3.04 1.13 1.06
N GLY A 229 -3.59 0.19 1.86
CA GLY A 229 -3.29 0.05 3.28
C GLY A 229 -1.87 -0.45 3.54
N ILE A 230 -1.31 -1.25 2.61
CA ILE A 230 0.09 -1.69 2.65
C ILE A 230 1.01 -0.48 2.54
N ASP A 231 0.84 0.33 1.50
CA ASP A 231 1.66 1.54 1.30
C ASP A 231 1.47 2.57 2.42
N ALA A 232 0.24 2.74 2.90
CA ALA A 232 -0.04 3.62 4.03
C ALA A 232 0.66 3.15 5.31
N THR A 233 0.81 1.85 5.51
CA THR A 233 1.53 1.29 6.66
C THR A 233 3.03 1.57 6.56
N PHE A 234 3.64 1.35 5.38
CA PHE A 234 5.03 1.74 5.15
C PHE A 234 5.25 3.24 5.34
N HIS A 235 4.32 4.08 4.84
CA HIS A 235 4.34 5.52 5.07
C HIS A 235 4.32 5.85 6.57
N VAL A 236 3.42 5.24 7.35
CA VAL A 236 3.36 5.44 8.81
C VAL A 236 4.68 5.04 9.46
N ILE A 237 5.26 3.88 9.12
CA ILE A 237 6.55 3.45 9.66
C ILE A 237 7.68 4.41 9.30
N SER A 238 7.67 4.98 8.10
CA SER A 238 8.68 5.94 7.67
C SER A 238 8.72 7.22 8.51
N LYS A 239 7.60 7.59 9.15
CA LYS A 239 7.54 8.72 10.10
C LYS A 239 8.32 8.44 11.39
N TYR A 240 8.49 7.17 11.75
CA TYR A 240 9.18 6.74 12.96
C TYR A 240 10.62 6.28 12.70
N LEU A 241 10.87 5.64 11.56
CA LEU A 241 12.15 5.01 11.23
C LEU A 241 12.91 5.68 10.07
N GLY A 242 12.28 6.63 9.38
CA GLY A 242 12.82 7.24 8.17
C GLY A 242 12.68 6.33 6.94
N VAL A 243 12.67 6.95 5.75
CA VAL A 243 12.44 6.28 4.45
C VAL A 243 13.45 5.15 4.19
N GLY A 244 14.74 5.35 4.51
CA GLY A 244 15.78 4.36 4.24
C GLY A 244 15.56 3.04 4.96
N ARG A 245 15.17 3.08 6.25
CA ARG A 245 14.90 1.86 7.02
C ARG A 245 13.59 1.20 6.56
N THR A 246 12.56 2.00 6.27
CA THR A 246 11.32 1.49 5.69
C THR A 246 11.56 0.78 4.36
N GLN A 247 12.44 1.29 3.50
CA GLN A 247 12.81 0.63 2.25
C GLN A 247 13.47 -0.73 2.49
N VAL A 248 14.37 -0.84 3.46
CA VAL A 248 14.98 -2.12 3.85
C VAL A 248 13.91 -3.12 4.32
N ILE A 249 12.93 -2.67 5.12
CA ILE A 249 11.82 -3.51 5.57
C ILE A 249 10.97 -3.98 4.38
N ALA A 250 10.63 -3.07 3.45
CA ALA A 250 9.90 -3.42 2.23
C ALA A 250 10.68 -4.45 1.38
N THR A 251 11.98 -4.24 1.19
CA THR A 251 12.86 -5.18 0.46
C THR A 251 12.91 -6.56 1.13
N ASN A 252 12.97 -6.62 2.46
CA ASN A 252 12.94 -7.89 3.20
C ASN A 252 11.60 -8.63 3.07
N LEU A 253 10.51 -7.89 2.88
CA LEU A 253 9.18 -8.42 2.57
C LEU A 253 8.98 -8.71 1.07
N GLU A 254 10.02 -8.53 0.25
CA GLU A 254 9.97 -8.63 -1.22
C GLU A 254 8.89 -7.74 -1.84
N TYR A 255 8.61 -6.61 -1.21
CA TYR A 255 7.61 -5.64 -1.63
C TYR A 255 8.28 -4.45 -2.33
N ASP A 256 7.87 -4.16 -3.57
CA ASP A 256 8.31 -3.01 -4.36
C ASP A 256 7.62 -1.73 -3.86
N TRP A 257 8.01 -1.27 -2.68
CA TRP A 257 7.46 -0.06 -2.07
C TRP A 257 7.90 1.19 -2.84
N ASP A 258 6.92 1.95 -3.32
CA ASP A 258 7.09 3.28 -3.89
C ASP A 258 6.53 4.32 -2.90
N PRO A 259 7.37 5.22 -2.33
CA PRO A 259 6.90 6.27 -1.43
C PRO A 259 5.99 7.29 -2.13
N GLU A 260 6.02 7.37 -3.47
CA GLU A 260 5.18 8.25 -4.29
C GLU A 260 4.36 7.43 -5.31
N PRO A 261 3.46 6.56 -4.84
CA PRO A 261 2.92 5.47 -5.61
C PRO A 261 2.03 5.94 -6.76
N LYS A 262 2.38 5.51 -7.99
CA LYS A 262 1.72 5.94 -9.23
C LYS A 262 0.43 5.19 -9.54
N TYR A 263 0.26 3.98 -8.99
CA TYR A 263 -0.89 3.12 -9.29
C TYR A 263 -2.03 3.34 -8.29
N ILE A 264 -2.92 4.29 -8.58
CA ILE A 264 -4.04 4.64 -7.71
C ILE A 264 -5.34 4.37 -8.46
N ARG A 265 -6.19 3.46 -7.96
CA ARG A 265 -7.40 3.04 -8.70
C ARG A 265 -8.30 4.21 -9.11
N GLY A 266 -8.44 5.23 -8.26
CA GLY A 266 -9.21 6.42 -8.63
C GLY A 266 -8.59 7.29 -9.72
N MET A 267 -7.34 7.05 -10.11
CA MET A 267 -6.70 7.64 -11.30
C MET A 267 -6.72 6.71 -12.51
N LEU A 268 -6.98 5.41 -12.33
CA LEU A 268 -7.01 4.45 -13.42
C LEU A 268 -8.24 4.66 -14.30
N ALA A 269 -8.09 4.38 -15.60
CA ALA A 269 -9.20 4.45 -16.54
C ALA A 269 -10.24 3.33 -16.27
N ASP A 270 -9.89 2.27 -15.53
CA ASP A 270 -10.77 1.17 -15.15
C ASP A 270 -12.07 1.62 -14.46
N LYS A 271 -12.01 2.72 -13.70
CA LYS A 271 -13.17 3.26 -12.97
C LYS A 271 -14.34 3.60 -13.89
N TYR A 272 -14.07 3.97 -15.14
CA TYR A 272 -15.11 4.29 -16.13
C TYR A 272 -15.77 3.05 -16.72
N LEU A 273 -15.15 1.86 -16.57
CA LEU A 273 -15.71 0.59 -17.02
C LEU A 273 -16.55 -0.11 -15.96
N GLN A 274 -16.49 0.31 -14.69
CA GLN A 274 -17.19 -0.38 -13.59
C GLN A 274 -18.71 -0.36 -13.74
N GLY A 275 -19.29 0.81 -14.03
CA GLY A 275 -20.72 0.96 -14.27
C GLY A 275 -21.20 0.11 -15.44
N PRO A 276 -20.64 0.27 -16.65
CA PRO A 276 -20.99 -0.55 -17.81
C PRO A 276 -20.82 -2.05 -17.57
N ARG A 277 -19.75 -2.46 -16.89
CA ARG A 277 -19.51 -3.87 -16.53
C ARG A 277 -20.56 -4.42 -15.55
N SER A 278 -21.10 -3.59 -14.66
CA SER A 278 -22.07 -4.03 -13.65
C SER A 278 -23.39 -4.55 -14.24
N VAL A 279 -23.73 -4.18 -15.49
CA VAL A 279 -24.87 -4.72 -16.25
C VAL A 279 -24.85 -6.24 -16.31
N PHE A 280 -23.64 -6.83 -16.32
CA PHE A 280 -23.48 -8.28 -16.44
C PHE A 280 -23.55 -9.02 -15.10
N SER A 281 -23.68 -8.32 -13.97
CA SER A 281 -23.77 -8.95 -12.64
C SER A 281 -24.89 -9.99 -12.45
N PRO A 282 -26.05 -9.91 -13.14
CA PRO A 282 -27.08 -10.95 -13.04
C PRO A 282 -26.78 -12.21 -13.88
N PHE A 283 -25.73 -12.21 -14.71
CA PHE A 283 -25.39 -13.32 -15.60
C PHE A 283 -24.18 -14.11 -15.07
N GLU A 284 -24.06 -15.37 -15.47
CA GLU A 284 -22.80 -16.08 -15.36
C GLU A 284 -21.82 -15.49 -16.39
N TYR A 285 -20.72 -14.88 -15.92
CA TYR A 285 -19.70 -14.33 -16.81
C TYR A 285 -18.29 -14.64 -16.31
N ARG A 286 -17.35 -14.69 -17.26
CA ARG A 286 -15.91 -14.84 -17.00
C ARG A 286 -15.15 -13.67 -17.64
N THR A 287 -14.24 -13.08 -16.88
CA THR A 287 -13.27 -12.12 -17.43
C THR A 287 -12.21 -12.87 -18.25
N LEU A 288 -12.08 -12.51 -19.53
CA LEU A 288 -11.06 -13.03 -20.45
C LEU A 288 -9.77 -12.18 -20.41
N SER A 289 -9.91 -10.85 -20.28
CA SER A 289 -8.79 -9.93 -20.05
C SER A 289 -9.24 -8.70 -19.24
N TYR A 290 -8.31 -8.13 -18.48
CA TYR A 290 -8.50 -6.89 -17.71
C TYR A 290 -7.15 -6.19 -17.54
N SER A 291 -6.87 -5.17 -18.35
CA SER A 291 -5.57 -4.50 -18.35
C SER A 291 -5.68 -3.06 -18.83
N GLY A 292 -4.72 -2.24 -18.39
CA GLY A 292 -4.64 -0.84 -18.75
C GLY A 292 -3.79 -0.02 -17.78
N ASP A 293 -3.97 1.28 -17.85
CA ASP A 293 -3.28 2.30 -17.05
C ASP A 293 -4.23 3.47 -16.71
N ASN A 294 -3.67 4.63 -16.41
CA ASN A 294 -4.42 5.83 -16.06
C ASN A 294 -5.10 6.54 -17.24
N VAL A 295 -4.73 6.23 -18.48
CA VAL A 295 -5.27 6.89 -19.68
C VAL A 295 -5.98 5.92 -20.62
N SER A 296 -5.81 4.61 -20.47
CA SER A 296 -6.45 3.59 -21.30
C SER A 296 -6.74 2.33 -20.51
N TRP A 297 -7.94 1.77 -20.64
CA TRP A 297 -8.28 0.47 -20.04
C TRP A 297 -9.12 -0.38 -20.96
N GLU A 298 -8.91 -1.69 -20.90
CA GLU A 298 -9.69 -2.69 -21.61
C GLU A 298 -10.16 -3.79 -20.65
N THR A 299 -11.40 -4.23 -20.86
CA THR A 299 -11.90 -5.49 -20.31
C THR A 299 -12.58 -6.31 -21.41
N LYS A 300 -12.28 -7.60 -21.44
CA LYS A 300 -13.01 -8.59 -22.23
C LYS A 300 -13.71 -9.56 -21.30
N LEU A 301 -14.99 -9.81 -21.56
CA LEU A 301 -15.85 -10.67 -20.77
C LEU A 301 -16.50 -11.69 -21.70
N HIS A 302 -16.61 -12.93 -21.25
CA HIS A 302 -17.51 -13.92 -21.84
C HIS A 302 -18.74 -14.03 -20.94
N VAL A 303 -19.92 -13.70 -21.48
CA VAL A 303 -21.18 -13.74 -20.76
C VAL A 303 -22.00 -14.91 -21.29
N LYS A 304 -22.33 -15.86 -20.41
CA LYS A 304 -23.16 -17.01 -20.74
C LYS A 304 -24.62 -16.60 -20.61
N THR A 305 -25.35 -16.68 -21.71
CA THR A 305 -26.74 -16.25 -21.78
C THR A 305 -27.41 -16.75 -23.06
N ASP A 306 -28.72 -16.93 -22.98
CA ASP A 306 -29.58 -17.20 -24.14
C ASP A 306 -30.13 -15.91 -24.78
N LEU A 307 -29.82 -14.75 -24.20
CA LEU A 307 -30.21 -13.47 -24.80
C LEU A 307 -29.57 -13.32 -26.17
N SER A 308 -30.35 -12.80 -27.12
CA SER A 308 -29.82 -12.45 -28.43
C SER A 308 -28.77 -11.36 -28.30
N HIS A 309 -27.93 -11.27 -29.32
CA HIS A 309 -26.89 -10.26 -29.40
C HIS A 309 -27.46 -8.84 -29.26
N GLU A 310 -28.56 -8.56 -29.95
CA GLU A 310 -29.23 -7.26 -29.95
C GLU A 310 -29.73 -6.87 -28.55
N LYS A 311 -30.23 -7.83 -27.76
CA LYS A 311 -30.69 -7.57 -26.38
C LYS A 311 -29.53 -7.25 -25.44
N LEU A 312 -28.40 -7.94 -25.55
CA LEU A 312 -27.22 -7.62 -24.73
C LEU A 312 -26.64 -6.25 -25.08
N VAL A 313 -26.58 -5.93 -26.37
CA VAL A 313 -26.18 -4.59 -26.83
C VAL A 313 -27.11 -3.55 -26.21
N GLN A 314 -28.43 -3.73 -26.36
CA GLN A 314 -29.42 -2.80 -25.82
C GLN A 314 -29.28 -2.58 -24.31
N LEU A 315 -29.04 -3.64 -23.53
CA LEU A 315 -28.83 -3.53 -22.07
C LEU A 315 -27.61 -2.66 -21.73
N LEU A 316 -26.47 -2.90 -22.39
CA LEU A 316 -25.25 -2.15 -22.13
C LEU A 316 -25.37 -0.68 -22.57
N GLU A 317 -25.95 -0.44 -23.74
CA GLU A 317 -26.19 0.92 -24.24
C GLU A 317 -27.17 1.69 -23.36
N TYR A 318 -28.19 1.02 -22.83
CA TYR A 318 -29.11 1.61 -21.87
C TYR A 318 -28.37 2.03 -20.59
N GLN A 319 -27.49 1.18 -20.05
CA GLN A 319 -26.68 1.53 -18.87
C GLN A 319 -25.77 2.74 -19.12
N LEU A 320 -25.14 2.80 -20.30
CA LEU A 320 -24.28 3.93 -20.67
C LEU A 320 -25.08 5.23 -20.77
N ASN A 321 -26.31 5.16 -21.28
CA ASN A 321 -27.21 6.31 -21.39
C ASN A 321 -27.81 6.76 -20.04
N ILE A 322 -28.04 5.85 -19.08
CA ILE A 322 -28.50 6.23 -17.72
C ILE A 322 -27.41 7.03 -16.99
N GLY A 323 -26.15 6.72 -17.25
CA GLY A 323 -25.04 7.50 -16.75
C GLY A 323 -25.02 8.86 -17.44
N GLU A 324 -25.32 9.94 -16.72
CA GLU A 324 -24.97 11.28 -17.18
C GLU A 324 -23.46 11.28 -17.46
N LYS A 325 -23.08 11.21 -18.75
CA LYS A 325 -21.77 11.59 -19.35
C LYS A 325 -21.48 10.92 -20.70
N TRP A 326 -22.03 9.74 -21.00
CA TRP A 326 -21.70 9.02 -22.25
C TRP A 326 -22.64 9.42 -23.38
N VAL A 327 -22.05 9.85 -24.50
CA VAL A 327 -22.79 10.21 -25.71
C VAL A 327 -22.32 9.31 -26.86
N LYS A 328 -23.28 8.67 -27.52
CA LYS A 328 -23.02 7.74 -28.63
C LYS A 328 -22.62 8.52 -29.87
N THR A 329 -21.51 8.17 -30.51
CA THR A 329 -21.04 8.81 -31.74
C THR A 329 -21.33 7.98 -32.98
N SER A 330 -21.28 6.65 -32.88
CA SER A 330 -21.63 5.74 -33.98
C SER A 330 -21.98 4.35 -33.45
N ALA A 331 -22.73 3.58 -34.24
CA ALA A 331 -23.08 2.20 -33.93
C ALA A 331 -23.03 1.32 -35.17
N THR A 332 -22.63 0.07 -34.99
CA THR A 332 -22.75 -1.01 -35.98
C THR A 332 -23.44 -2.21 -35.31
N LYS A 333 -23.71 -3.26 -36.08
CA LYS A 333 -24.18 -4.54 -35.50
C LYS A 333 -23.17 -5.15 -34.52
N TYR A 334 -21.88 -4.82 -34.60
CA TYR A 334 -20.83 -5.47 -33.82
C TYR A 334 -20.17 -4.56 -32.77
N GLY A 335 -20.68 -3.35 -32.58
CA GLY A 335 -20.05 -2.42 -31.65
C GLY A 335 -20.57 -1.00 -31.75
N SER A 336 -20.24 -0.21 -30.74
CA SER A 336 -20.59 1.20 -30.65
C SER A 336 -19.44 2.04 -30.10
N ASN A 337 -19.35 3.27 -30.61
CA ASN A 337 -18.38 4.27 -30.18
C ASN A 337 -19.10 5.34 -29.37
N TRP A 338 -18.40 5.83 -28.35
CA TRP A 338 -18.92 6.76 -27.37
C TRP A 338 -17.85 7.79 -27.03
N HIS A 339 -18.28 8.96 -26.59
CA HIS A 339 -17.42 9.93 -25.93
C HIS A 339 -18.04 10.41 -24.62
N PHE A 340 -17.21 10.86 -23.69
CA PHE A 340 -17.67 11.45 -22.44
C PHE A 340 -16.64 12.41 -21.86
N VAL A 341 -17.05 13.25 -20.91
CA VAL A 341 -16.15 14.14 -20.16
C VAL A 341 -16.17 13.76 -18.70
N ALA A 342 -14.99 13.49 -18.13
CA ALA A 342 -14.81 13.18 -16.72
C ALA A 342 -13.45 13.68 -16.24
N ASP A 343 -13.38 14.17 -15.01
CA ASP A 343 -12.17 14.75 -14.41
C ASP A 343 -11.49 15.81 -15.29
N ASN A 344 -12.29 16.69 -15.91
CA ASN A 344 -11.85 17.72 -16.85
C ASN A 344 -11.10 17.20 -18.10
N LYS A 345 -11.26 15.91 -18.41
CA LYS A 345 -10.66 15.22 -19.56
C LYS A 345 -11.74 14.68 -20.49
N LYS A 346 -11.44 14.64 -21.79
CA LYS A 346 -12.28 13.99 -22.80
C LYS A 346 -11.87 12.53 -22.91
N TRP A 347 -12.85 11.65 -22.97
CA TRP A 347 -12.66 10.21 -23.06
C TRP A 347 -13.42 9.66 -24.25
N ILE A 348 -12.84 8.65 -24.88
CA ILE A 348 -13.47 7.81 -25.89
C ILE A 348 -13.76 6.46 -25.25
N GLY A 349 -14.99 5.98 -25.44
CA GLY A 349 -15.40 4.62 -25.13
C GLY A 349 -15.62 3.83 -26.41
N ILE A 350 -15.08 2.62 -26.47
CA ILE A 350 -15.30 1.70 -27.58
C ILE A 350 -15.83 0.40 -27.01
N ILE A 351 -16.94 -0.07 -27.56
CA ILE A 351 -17.55 -1.33 -27.17
C ILE A 351 -17.62 -2.18 -28.42
N ASN A 352 -16.95 -3.32 -28.38
CA ASN A 352 -16.97 -4.32 -29.45
C ASN A 352 -17.62 -5.59 -28.92
N TYR A 353 -18.34 -6.27 -29.81
CA TYR A 353 -18.97 -7.54 -29.52
C TYR A 353 -18.50 -8.58 -30.52
N GLU A 354 -18.08 -9.73 -29.99
CA GLU A 354 -17.75 -10.90 -30.78
C GLU A 354 -18.80 -11.98 -30.49
N ILE A 355 -19.52 -12.39 -31.54
CA ILE A 355 -20.48 -13.48 -31.45
C ILE A 355 -19.69 -14.78 -31.35
N SER A 356 -19.74 -15.43 -30.18
CA SER A 356 -19.19 -16.77 -30.01
C SER A 356 -20.27 -17.79 -30.35
N SER A 357 -19.96 -18.71 -31.26
CA SER A 357 -20.88 -19.79 -31.63
C SER A 357 -20.82 -20.89 -30.57
N ALA A 358 -21.95 -21.07 -29.86
CA ALA A 358 -22.24 -21.97 -28.74
C ALA A 358 -21.97 -21.38 -27.34
N ASN A 359 -23.06 -21.15 -26.60
CA ASN A 359 -23.15 -20.91 -25.15
C ASN A 359 -22.66 -19.58 -24.56
N GLY A 360 -22.67 -18.49 -25.33
CA GLY A 360 -22.47 -17.15 -24.75
C GLY A 360 -22.02 -16.11 -25.76
N GLN A 361 -21.72 -14.91 -25.28
CA GLN A 361 -21.23 -13.80 -26.10
C GLN A 361 -20.00 -13.17 -25.47
N THR A 362 -19.04 -12.77 -26.32
CA THR A 362 -17.85 -12.06 -25.87
C THR A 362 -18.07 -10.56 -26.03
N ILE A 363 -17.94 -9.82 -24.94
CA ILE A 363 -18.03 -8.35 -24.91
C ILE A 363 -16.66 -7.79 -24.57
N GLN A 364 -16.15 -6.91 -25.43
CA GLN A 364 -14.96 -6.11 -25.18
C GLN A 364 -15.38 -4.67 -24.95
N MET A 365 -14.96 -4.10 -23.83
CA MET A 365 -15.13 -2.67 -23.54
C MET A 365 -13.76 -2.04 -23.35
N ARG A 366 -13.55 -0.89 -24.00
CA ARG A 366 -12.33 -0.11 -23.89
C ARG A 366 -12.67 1.35 -23.63
N VAL A 367 -11.89 2.00 -22.77
CA VAL A 367 -11.89 3.45 -22.60
C VAL A 367 -10.50 3.98 -22.84
N LYS A 368 -10.40 5.18 -23.41
CA LYS A 368 -9.14 5.88 -23.64
C LYS A 368 -9.33 7.39 -23.53
N GLU A 369 -8.42 8.07 -22.85
CA GLU A 369 -8.34 9.54 -22.84
C GLU A 369 -7.98 10.04 -24.24
N PHE A 370 -8.65 11.12 -24.69
CA PHE A 370 -8.49 11.70 -26.02
C PHE A 370 -7.14 12.40 -26.19
#